data_AF-A0A5S3RRU2-F1
#
_entry.id   AF-A0A5S3RRU2-F1
#
_cell.length_a   1.000
_cell.length_b   1.000
_cell.length_c   1.000
_cell.angle_alpha   90.00
_cell.angle_beta   90.00
_cell.angle_gamma   90.00
#
_symmetry.space_group_name_H-M   'P 1'
#
loop_
_entity.id
_entity.type
_entity.pdbx_description
1 polymer ?
#
loop_
_entity_poly.entity_id
_entity_poly.type
_entity_poly.pdbx_seq_one_letter_code
_entity_poly.pdbx_strand_id
1 'polypeptide(L)'
;MQRQKANPHMLPNGFSYQRSALSAQKSLDLFYHLQQSLNWQQPNTTVYGRTGPIPRLQCFISDNQVEYGYSHSKLVVEPWPRVLLAMRKRLERHLQQPFNSLLVNYYRDGNDTMGWHSDDEIELGPKPTIVCISLGAERVLKLKHKASNKVTDLLLHSGSCLVMHGDSQRDYQHAIAKQTTLAHPRISLTFRYILPKPS
;
A
#
# COMPACT_ATOMS: atom_id res chain seq x y z
N MET A 1 15.36 17.15 17.15
CA MET A 1 15.79 17.15 15.73
C MET A 1 14.57 17.14 14.83
N GLN A 2 14.27 18.27 14.17
CA GLN A 2 13.24 18.31 13.14
C GLN A 2 13.67 17.39 11.99
N ARG A 3 12.97 16.27 11.79
CA ARG A 3 13.16 15.43 10.61
C ARG A 3 12.66 16.23 9.42
N GLN A 4 13.56 16.61 8.53
CA GLN A 4 13.22 17.23 7.25
C GLN A 4 12.19 16.33 6.54
N LYS A 5 10.96 16.83 6.39
CA LYS A 5 9.97 16.21 5.50
C LYS A 5 10.56 16.27 4.10
N ALA A 6 10.74 15.12 3.44
CA ALA A 6 11.32 15.12 2.11
C ALA A 6 10.49 16.01 1.17
N ASN A 7 11.17 16.88 0.44
CA ASN A 7 10.58 17.62 -0.67
C ASN A 7 10.11 16.57 -1.71
N PRO A 8 8.84 16.59 -2.19
CA PRO A 8 8.34 15.64 -3.18
C PRO A 8 9.22 15.46 -4.43
N HIS A 9 10.10 16.43 -4.70
CA HIS A 9 11.07 16.45 -5.79
C HIS A 9 12.40 15.71 -5.52
N MET A 10 12.60 15.09 -4.34
CA MET A 10 13.83 14.37 -3.99
C MET A 10 13.59 12.91 -3.57
N LEU A 11 12.60 12.26 -4.17
CA LEU A 11 12.45 10.83 -3.96
C LEU A 11 13.56 10.06 -4.68
N PRO A 12 13.98 8.90 -4.14
CA PRO A 12 14.93 8.05 -4.85
C PRO A 12 14.40 7.61 -6.21
N ASN A 13 15.31 7.20 -7.10
CA ASN A 13 14.94 6.58 -8.37
C ASN A 13 14.00 5.38 -8.13
N GLY A 14 12.99 5.26 -8.99
CA GLY A 14 11.94 4.24 -8.85
C GLY A 14 10.76 4.66 -7.96
N PHE A 15 10.74 5.90 -7.46
CA PHE A 15 9.61 6.45 -6.70
C PHE A 15 9.12 7.75 -7.33
N SER A 16 7.80 7.88 -7.55
CA SER A 16 7.16 9.14 -7.94
C SER A 16 5.95 9.42 -7.06
N TYR A 17 5.73 10.69 -6.71
CA TYR A 17 4.69 11.08 -5.76
C TYR A 17 3.89 12.27 -6.25
N GLN A 18 2.56 12.11 -6.27
CA GLN A 18 1.61 13.16 -6.55
C GLN A 18 0.78 13.43 -5.29
N ARG A 19 0.97 14.61 -4.70
CA ARG A 19 0.31 15.01 -3.44
C ARG A 19 -1.22 15.04 -3.54
N SER A 20 -1.76 15.47 -4.68
CA SER A 20 -3.19 15.72 -4.87
C SER A 20 -3.71 15.00 -6.11
N ALA A 21 -3.59 13.67 -6.11
CA ALA A 21 -4.11 12.81 -7.18
C ALA A 21 -5.64 12.72 -7.16
N LEU A 22 -6.24 12.85 -5.97
CA LEU A 22 -7.68 13.01 -5.74
C LEU A 22 -7.96 14.38 -5.11
N SER A 23 -9.11 14.96 -5.42
CA SER A 23 -9.59 16.15 -4.69
C SER A 23 -9.92 15.78 -3.24
N ALA A 24 -9.90 16.76 -2.34
CA ALA A 24 -10.21 16.55 -0.93
C ALA A 24 -11.58 15.88 -0.73
N GLN A 25 -12.61 16.35 -1.43
CA GLN A 25 -13.96 15.78 -1.37
C GLN A 25 -13.97 14.31 -1.83
N LYS A 26 -13.41 14.00 -3.01
CA LYS A 26 -13.37 12.63 -3.53
C LYS A 26 -12.57 11.70 -2.61
N SER A 27 -11.50 12.20 -2.01
CA SER A 27 -10.71 11.43 -1.05
C SER A 27 -11.50 11.14 0.23
N LEU A 28 -12.29 12.08 0.71
CA LEU A 28 -13.10 11.93 1.93
C LEU A 28 -14.28 10.98 1.69
N ASP A 29 -15.00 11.17 0.60
CA ASP A 29 -16.15 10.31 0.23
C ASP A 29 -15.70 8.86 0.04
N LEU A 30 -14.58 8.66 -0.67
CA LEU A 30 -14.01 7.33 -0.88
C LEU A 30 -13.55 6.71 0.43
N PHE A 31 -12.94 7.48 1.33
CA PHE A 31 -12.53 7.00 2.64
C PHE A 31 -13.71 6.41 3.42
N TYR A 32 -14.79 7.18 3.59
CA TYR A 32 -15.96 6.72 4.35
C TYR A 32 -16.68 5.57 3.67
N HIS A 33 -16.82 5.61 2.35
CA HIS A 33 -17.41 4.52 1.59
C HIS A 33 -16.66 3.20 1.83
N LEU A 34 -15.34 3.17 1.64
CA LEU A 34 -14.54 1.97 1.81
C LEU A 34 -14.49 1.50 3.26
N GLN A 35 -14.40 2.42 4.23
CA GLN A 35 -14.42 2.08 5.65
C GLN A 35 -15.67 1.28 6.01
N GLN A 36 -16.83 1.64 5.45
CA GLN A 36 -18.11 1.02 5.74
C GLN A 36 -18.42 -0.21 4.87
N SER A 37 -17.90 -0.26 3.64
CA SER A 37 -18.35 -1.25 2.65
C SER A 37 -17.43 -2.45 2.48
N LEU A 38 -16.17 -2.39 2.93
CA LEU A 38 -15.22 -3.48 2.73
C LEU A 38 -15.31 -4.52 3.85
N ASN A 39 -15.15 -5.79 3.47
CA ASN A 39 -15.04 -6.92 4.40
C ASN A 39 -13.65 -6.95 5.01
N TRP A 40 -13.46 -6.20 6.10
CA TRP A 40 -12.19 -6.10 6.79
C TRP A 40 -11.79 -7.40 7.49
N GLN A 41 -10.54 -7.83 7.27
CA GLN A 41 -9.93 -9.01 7.87
C GLN A 41 -8.72 -8.60 8.71
N GLN A 42 -8.45 -9.34 9.79
CA GLN A 42 -7.26 -9.18 10.62
C GLN A 42 -6.56 -10.53 10.80
N PRO A 43 -5.91 -11.06 9.76
CA PRO A 43 -5.27 -12.37 9.83
C PRO A 43 -4.12 -12.37 10.85
N ASN A 44 -3.82 -13.56 11.36
CA ASN A 44 -2.64 -13.76 12.19
C ASN A 44 -1.40 -13.91 11.31
N THR A 45 -0.28 -13.38 11.78
CA THR A 45 1.04 -13.58 11.19
C THR A 45 2.03 -14.00 12.27
N THR A 46 3.04 -14.76 11.88
CA THR A 46 4.15 -15.11 12.77
C THR A 46 5.30 -14.16 12.51
N VAL A 47 5.70 -13.39 13.52
CA VAL A 47 6.86 -12.49 13.45
C VAL A 47 7.75 -12.79 14.65
N TYR A 48 9.03 -13.10 14.40
CA TYR A 48 10.00 -13.51 15.43
C TYR A 48 9.49 -14.63 16.35
N GLY A 49 8.84 -15.65 15.78
CA GLY A 49 8.32 -16.80 16.53
C GLY A 49 7.04 -16.54 17.34
N ARG A 50 6.49 -15.32 17.31
CA ARG A 50 5.22 -14.98 17.96
C ARG A 50 4.12 -14.86 16.92
N THR A 51 3.04 -15.61 17.10
CA THR A 51 1.84 -15.55 16.27
C THR A 51 0.85 -14.58 16.89
N GLY A 52 0.36 -13.63 16.10
CA GLY A 52 -0.67 -12.70 16.54
C GLY A 52 -1.30 -11.96 15.36
N PRO A 53 -2.39 -11.22 15.59
CA PRO A 53 -3.06 -10.47 14.54
C PRO A 53 -2.11 -9.41 13.97
N ILE A 54 -2.14 -9.22 12.66
CA ILE A 54 -1.45 -8.07 12.06
C ILE A 54 -1.97 -6.77 12.69
N PRO A 55 -1.11 -5.75 12.90
CA PRO A 55 -1.50 -4.50 13.56
C PRO A 55 -2.15 -3.54 12.55
N ARG A 56 -3.20 -4.00 11.87
CA ARG A 56 -4.06 -3.26 10.92
C ARG A 56 -5.18 -4.18 10.45
N LEU A 57 -6.23 -3.62 9.88
CA LEU A 57 -7.20 -4.38 9.10
C LEU A 57 -6.79 -4.39 7.63
N GLN A 58 -7.18 -5.43 6.89
CA GLN A 58 -6.93 -5.49 5.45
C GLN A 58 -8.07 -6.15 4.68
N CYS A 59 -8.15 -5.84 3.39
CA CYS A 59 -9.07 -6.46 2.45
C CYS A 59 -8.28 -6.70 1.15
N PHE A 60 -8.27 -7.93 0.66
CA PHE A 60 -7.57 -8.29 -0.57
C PHE A 60 -8.58 -8.46 -1.70
N ILE A 61 -8.40 -7.70 -2.76
CA ILE A 61 -9.29 -7.67 -3.92
C ILE A 61 -8.48 -8.09 -5.15
N SER A 62 -8.99 -9.00 -5.96
CA SER A 62 -8.32 -9.37 -7.20
C SER A 62 -9.30 -9.83 -8.27
N ASP A 63 -8.80 -10.00 -9.48
CA ASP A 63 -9.55 -10.68 -10.53
C ASP A 63 -9.80 -12.14 -10.14
N ASN A 64 -10.96 -12.68 -10.54
CA ASN A 64 -11.26 -14.10 -10.43
C ASN A 64 -10.16 -14.87 -11.17
N GLN A 65 -9.56 -15.89 -10.53
CA GLN A 65 -8.40 -16.69 -10.99
C GLN A 65 -7.01 -16.24 -10.51
N VAL A 66 -6.89 -15.10 -9.81
CA VAL A 66 -5.62 -14.74 -9.16
C VAL A 66 -5.54 -15.43 -7.80
N GLU A 67 -4.94 -16.62 -7.75
CA GLU A 67 -4.57 -17.26 -6.48
C GLU A 67 -3.35 -16.56 -5.89
N TYR A 68 -3.57 -15.67 -4.91
CA TYR A 68 -2.50 -15.13 -4.09
C TYR A 68 -2.30 -16.01 -2.86
N GLY A 69 -1.10 -16.56 -2.64
CA GLY A 69 -0.86 -17.28 -1.40
C GLY A 69 0.52 -17.89 -1.23
N TYR A 70 1.33 -17.30 -0.34
CA TYR A 70 2.22 -18.05 0.55
C TYR A 70 2.36 -17.39 1.93
N SER A 71 1.40 -17.69 2.80
CA SER A 71 1.60 -17.97 4.21
C SER A 71 0.35 -18.73 4.67
N HIS A 72 0.41 -19.53 5.72
CA HIS A 72 -0.66 -20.43 6.17
C HIS A 72 -1.98 -19.76 6.62
N SER A 73 -2.23 -18.51 6.22
CA SER A 73 -3.47 -17.77 6.37
C SER A 73 -4.07 -17.50 4.99
N LYS A 74 -5.06 -18.28 4.58
CA LYS A 74 -5.84 -18.00 3.34
C LYS A 74 -6.51 -16.64 3.50
N LEU A 75 -5.99 -15.61 2.83
CA LEU A 75 -6.70 -14.34 2.72
C LEU A 75 -7.98 -14.59 1.92
N VAL A 76 -9.12 -14.11 2.42
CA VAL A 76 -10.35 -14.15 1.64
C VAL A 76 -10.22 -13.11 0.53
N VAL A 77 -10.32 -13.58 -0.71
CA VAL A 77 -10.29 -12.76 -1.93
C VAL A 77 -11.68 -12.18 -2.15
N GLU A 78 -11.77 -10.86 -2.21
CA GLU A 78 -13.01 -10.13 -2.46
C GLU A 78 -13.11 -9.70 -3.93
N PRO A 79 -14.32 -9.66 -4.51
CA PRO A 79 -14.52 -9.13 -5.85
C PRO A 79 -14.32 -7.61 -5.87
N TRP A 80 -13.97 -7.05 -7.02
CA TRP A 80 -13.77 -5.61 -7.17
C TRP A 80 -15.06 -4.79 -6.92
N PRO A 81 -15.06 -3.88 -5.92
CA PRO A 81 -16.09 -2.86 -5.82
C PRO A 81 -16.07 -1.95 -7.06
N ARG A 82 -17.25 -1.52 -7.55
CA ARG A 82 -17.36 -0.71 -8.78
C ARG A 82 -16.46 0.52 -8.78
N VAL A 83 -16.35 1.21 -7.63
CA VAL A 83 -15.51 2.40 -7.48
C VAL A 83 -14.01 2.08 -7.62
N LEU A 84 -13.55 0.96 -7.08
CA LEU A 84 -12.16 0.52 -7.15
C LEU A 84 -11.82 -0.05 -8.53
N LEU A 85 -12.76 -0.72 -9.20
CA LEU A 85 -12.61 -1.14 -10.59
C LEU A 85 -12.45 0.07 -11.54
N ALA A 86 -13.26 1.11 -11.35
CA ALA A 86 -13.15 2.34 -12.13
C ALA A 86 -11.81 3.06 -11.89
N MET A 87 -11.33 3.06 -10.65
CA MET A 87 -10.02 3.59 -10.29
C MET A 87 -8.88 2.79 -10.96
N ARG A 88 -8.94 1.46 -10.90
CA ARG A 88 -8.00 0.56 -11.58
C ARG A 88 -7.90 0.90 -13.07
N LYS A 89 -9.03 0.94 -13.78
CA LYS A 89 -9.09 1.29 -15.22
C LYS A 89 -8.53 2.68 -15.54
N ARG A 90 -8.59 3.62 -14.60
CA ARG A 90 -7.99 4.96 -14.77
C ARG A 90 -6.47 4.91 -14.59
N LEU A 91 -5.99 4.17 -13.59
CA LEU A 91 -4.56 3.93 -13.37
C LEU A 91 -3.92 3.21 -14.56
N GLU A 92 -4.57 2.16 -15.07
CA GLU A 92 -4.07 1.40 -16.23
C GLU A 92 -3.89 2.28 -17.46
N ARG A 93 -4.89 3.12 -17.77
CA ARG A 93 -4.80 4.08 -18.88
C ARG A 93 -3.75 5.17 -18.67
N HIS A 94 -3.52 5.60 -17.44
CA HIS A 94 -2.56 6.67 -17.16
C HIS A 94 -1.12 6.16 -17.17
N LEU A 95 -0.90 4.98 -16.61
CA LEU A 95 0.43 4.38 -16.45
C LEU A 95 0.82 3.44 -17.59
N GLN A 96 -0.12 3.07 -18.46
CA GLN A 96 0.09 2.09 -19.53
C GLN A 96 0.62 0.75 -18.97
N GLN A 97 0.07 0.34 -17.83
CA GLN A 97 0.44 -0.88 -17.11
C GLN A 97 -0.83 -1.57 -16.59
N PRO A 98 -0.92 -2.91 -16.64
CA PRO A 98 -2.07 -3.63 -16.11
C PRO A 98 -2.05 -3.71 -14.58
N PHE A 99 -3.22 -3.85 -13.96
CA PHE A 99 -3.35 -4.19 -12.53
C PHE A 99 -4.46 -5.22 -12.36
N ASN A 100 -4.21 -6.27 -11.59
CA ASN A 100 -5.19 -7.35 -11.36
C ASN A 100 -5.42 -7.65 -9.88
N SER A 101 -4.72 -6.95 -8.98
CA SER A 101 -4.91 -7.06 -7.54
C SER A 101 -4.78 -5.73 -6.82
N LEU A 102 -5.39 -5.67 -5.64
CA LEU A 102 -5.41 -4.54 -4.74
C LEU A 102 -5.41 -5.05 -3.30
N LEU A 103 -4.36 -4.70 -2.55
CA LEU A 103 -4.36 -4.84 -1.10
C LEU A 103 -4.79 -3.52 -0.48
N VAL A 104 -5.92 -3.54 0.22
CA VAL A 104 -6.39 -2.41 1.02
C VAL A 104 -5.95 -2.59 2.45
N ASN A 105 -5.23 -1.63 3.02
CA ASN A 105 -4.88 -1.62 4.45
C ASN A 105 -5.63 -0.50 5.15
N TYR A 106 -6.26 -0.83 6.28
CA TYR A 106 -6.95 0.11 7.14
C TYR A 106 -6.26 0.18 8.51
N TYR A 107 -5.60 1.31 8.74
CA TYR A 107 -4.95 1.69 9.99
C TYR A 107 -5.97 2.47 10.80
N ARG A 108 -6.47 1.87 11.88
CA ARG A 108 -7.53 2.46 12.71
C ARG A 108 -7.06 3.73 13.43
N ASP A 109 -5.79 3.74 13.80
CA ASP A 109 -5.12 4.84 14.46
C ASP A 109 -3.59 4.76 14.23
N GLY A 110 -2.84 5.53 15.02
CA GLY A 110 -1.38 5.51 15.02
C GLY A 110 -0.73 4.30 15.70
N ASN A 111 -1.50 3.42 16.36
CA ASN A 111 -1.00 2.15 16.90
C ASN A 111 -0.87 1.07 15.83
N ASP A 112 -1.71 1.14 14.79
CA ASP A 112 -1.60 0.27 13.62
C ASP A 112 -0.35 0.64 12.79
N THR A 113 0.38 -0.39 12.34
CA THR A 113 1.71 -0.27 11.73
C THR A 113 1.96 -1.26 10.58
N MET A 114 3.02 -1.00 9.83
CA MET A 114 3.60 -1.93 8.87
C MET A 114 5.12 -1.91 9.04
N GLY A 115 5.70 -3.05 9.38
CA GLY A 115 7.14 -3.20 9.57
C GLY A 115 7.93 -2.97 8.29
N TRP A 116 9.25 -2.96 8.39
CA TRP A 116 10.13 -2.87 7.22
C TRP A 116 9.92 -4.09 6.31
N HIS A 117 9.53 -3.85 5.07
CA HIS A 117 9.34 -4.86 4.04
C HIS A 117 9.62 -4.28 2.65
N SER A 118 9.74 -5.16 1.67
CA SER A 118 9.64 -4.84 0.25
C SER A 118 8.45 -5.62 -0.29
N ASP A 119 7.80 -5.11 -1.33
CA ASP A 119 6.81 -5.89 -2.10
C ASP A 119 7.59 -6.69 -3.16
N ASP A 120 8.36 -7.69 -2.72
CA ASP A 120 9.25 -8.52 -3.54
C ASP A 120 8.79 -9.98 -3.64
N GLU A 121 7.48 -10.20 -3.49
CA GLU A 121 6.86 -11.49 -3.74
C GLU A 121 7.12 -11.95 -5.19
N ILE A 122 7.48 -13.23 -5.36
CA ILE A 122 7.89 -13.81 -6.64
C ILE A 122 6.79 -13.62 -7.70
N GLU A 123 5.52 -13.69 -7.28
CA GLU A 123 4.36 -13.54 -8.15
C GLU A 123 4.22 -12.13 -8.73
N LEU A 124 4.92 -11.12 -8.19
CA LEU A 124 4.94 -9.76 -8.73
C LEU A 124 6.01 -9.57 -9.82
N GLY A 125 6.90 -10.55 -9.99
CA GLY A 125 8.02 -10.47 -10.92
C GLY A 125 9.17 -9.58 -10.42
N PRO A 126 10.23 -9.41 -11.24
CA PRO A 126 11.49 -8.81 -10.78
C PRO A 126 11.46 -7.28 -10.66
N LYS A 127 10.55 -6.60 -11.38
CA LYS A 127 10.45 -5.12 -11.41
C LYS A 127 8.99 -4.66 -11.38
N PRO A 128 8.23 -4.98 -10.32
CA PRO A 128 6.81 -4.67 -10.28
C PRO A 128 6.57 -3.16 -10.26
N THR A 129 5.48 -2.74 -10.91
CA THR A 129 4.92 -1.40 -10.71
C THR A 129 3.82 -1.50 -9.66
N ILE A 130 3.97 -0.74 -8.58
CA ILE A 130 3.04 -0.71 -7.45
C ILE A 130 2.53 0.72 -7.29
N VAL A 131 1.21 0.86 -7.16
CA VAL A 131 0.57 2.17 -6.96
C VAL A 131 -0.11 2.18 -5.61
N CYS A 132 0.27 3.13 -4.75
CA CYS A 132 -0.29 3.31 -3.42
C CYS A 132 -1.05 4.64 -3.34
N ILE A 133 -2.38 4.59 -3.18
CA ILE A 133 -3.22 5.75 -2.91
C ILE A 133 -3.50 5.82 -1.41
N SER A 134 -3.32 7.00 -0.79
CA SER A 134 -3.56 7.21 0.63
C SER A 134 -4.82 8.05 0.87
N LEU A 135 -5.66 7.64 1.82
CA LEU A 135 -6.90 8.29 2.21
C LEU A 135 -6.95 8.46 3.74
N GLY A 136 -7.51 9.57 4.23
CA GLY A 136 -7.65 9.84 5.66
C GLY A 136 -6.38 10.43 6.26
N ALA A 137 -6.05 10.02 7.49
CA ALA A 137 -4.97 10.60 8.26
C ALA A 137 -3.60 10.48 7.57
N GLU A 138 -2.80 11.55 7.68
CA GLU A 138 -1.46 11.57 7.11
C GLU A 138 -0.50 10.71 7.94
N ARG A 139 0.34 9.94 7.25
CA ARG A 139 1.38 9.09 7.88
C ARG A 139 2.70 9.27 7.15
N VAL A 140 3.79 9.13 7.89
CA VAL A 140 5.13 9.11 7.29
C VAL A 140 5.43 7.69 6.82
N LEU A 141 5.62 7.52 5.51
CA LEU A 141 6.26 6.36 4.92
C LEU A 141 7.76 6.53 5.02
N LYS A 142 8.43 5.57 5.64
CA LYS A 142 9.89 5.53 5.70
C LYS A 142 10.40 4.68 4.56
N LEU A 143 11.34 5.18 3.77
CA LEU A 143 12.02 4.47 2.69
C LEU A 143 13.47 4.25 3.09
N LYS A 144 13.91 3.02 3.29
CA LYS A 144 15.28 2.66 3.69
C LYS A 144 15.98 1.94 2.55
N HIS A 145 17.06 2.52 2.04
CA HIS A 145 17.92 1.85 1.06
C HIS A 145 18.64 0.67 1.72
N LYS A 146 18.53 -0.54 1.15
CA LYS A 146 19.01 -1.79 1.78
C LYS A 146 20.53 -1.80 1.96
N ALA A 147 21.29 -1.31 0.99
CA ALA A 147 22.76 -1.37 1.05
C ALA A 147 23.38 -0.26 1.92
N SER A 148 22.84 0.96 1.88
CA SER A 148 23.42 2.11 2.60
C SER A 148 22.74 2.43 3.92
N ASN A 149 21.62 1.78 4.24
CA ASN A 149 20.74 2.07 5.38
C ASN A 149 20.22 3.51 5.45
N LYS A 150 20.39 4.31 4.38
CA LYS A 150 19.86 5.67 4.30
C LYS A 150 18.33 5.64 4.33
N VAL A 151 17.74 6.42 5.25
CA VAL A 151 16.29 6.54 5.39
C VAL A 151 15.80 7.89 4.85
N THR A 152 14.77 7.86 4.02
CA THR A 152 14.03 9.02 3.52
C THR A 152 12.59 8.96 4.05
N ASP A 153 12.12 10.05 4.65
CA ASP A 153 10.77 10.15 5.20
C ASP A 153 9.85 10.90 4.22
N LEU A 154 8.79 10.23 3.74
CA LEU A 154 7.77 10.79 2.86
C LEU A 154 6.44 10.92 3.61
N LEU A 155 5.91 12.14 3.71
CA LEU A 155 4.57 12.37 4.27
C LEU A 155 3.50 12.02 3.23
N LEU A 156 2.70 10.99 3.52
CA LEU A 156 1.58 10.57 2.69
C LEU A 156 0.32 11.36 3.05
N HIS A 157 -0.05 12.29 2.17
CA HIS A 157 -1.25 13.13 2.31
C HIS A 157 -2.52 12.36 1.90
N SER A 158 -3.67 12.76 2.42
CA SER A 158 -4.96 12.25 1.93
C SER A 158 -5.16 12.62 0.45
N GLY A 159 -5.61 11.67 -0.35
CA GLY A 159 -5.79 11.83 -1.79
C GLY A 159 -4.49 11.78 -2.59
N SER A 160 -3.36 11.43 -1.98
CA SER A 160 -2.08 11.31 -2.68
C SER A 160 -1.88 9.96 -3.35
N CYS A 161 -1.04 9.94 -4.38
CA CYS A 161 -0.64 8.76 -5.13
C CYS A 161 0.90 8.63 -5.10
N LEU A 162 1.39 7.48 -4.65
CA LEU A 162 2.79 7.07 -4.72
C LEU A 162 2.91 5.92 -5.73
N VAL A 163 3.79 6.05 -6.70
CA VAL A 163 4.16 4.95 -7.61
C VAL A 163 5.57 4.47 -7.24
N MET A 164 5.72 3.17 -7.10
CA MET A 164 7.00 2.48 -6.88
C MET A 164 7.23 1.55 -8.07
N HIS A 165 8.36 1.65 -8.75
CA HIS A 165 8.63 0.91 -9.98
C HIS A 165 10.12 0.65 -10.20
N GLY A 166 10.43 -0.14 -11.23
CA GLY A 166 11.81 -0.49 -11.58
C GLY A 166 12.46 -1.29 -10.45
N ASP A 167 13.60 -0.82 -9.97
CA ASP A 167 14.37 -1.54 -8.95
C ASP A 167 13.99 -1.15 -7.50
N SER A 168 12.88 -0.41 -7.32
CA SER A 168 12.50 0.12 -6.00
C SER A 168 12.32 -0.97 -4.95
N GLN A 169 11.68 -2.10 -5.29
CA GLN A 169 11.45 -3.20 -4.33
C GLN A 169 12.71 -4.02 -4.09
N ARG A 170 13.63 -4.07 -5.07
CA ARG A 170 14.95 -4.67 -4.91
C ARG A 170 15.79 -3.86 -3.92
N ASP A 171 15.87 -2.55 -4.11
CA ASP A 171 16.86 -1.68 -3.45
C ASP A 171 16.36 -1.05 -2.15
N TYR A 172 15.05 -0.98 -1.93
CA TYR A 172 14.45 -0.31 -0.77
C TYR A 172 13.51 -1.21 0.02
N GLN A 173 13.56 -1.06 1.34
CA GLN A 173 12.47 -1.44 2.24
C GLN A 173 11.65 -0.22 2.61
N HIS A 174 10.38 -0.41 2.94
CA HIS A 174 9.51 0.64 3.42
C HIS A 174 8.69 0.22 4.64
N ALA A 175 8.27 1.22 5.44
CA ALA A 175 7.55 1.00 6.70
C ALA A 175 6.62 2.16 7.05
N ILE A 176 5.54 1.83 7.77
CA ILE A 176 4.66 2.79 8.45
C ILE A 176 4.85 2.59 9.96
N ALA A 177 5.58 3.52 10.57
CA ALA A 177 5.93 3.44 11.99
C ALA A 177 4.76 3.84 12.92
N LYS A 178 4.81 3.37 14.16
CA LYS A 178 3.86 3.71 15.21
C LYS A 178 3.89 5.22 15.50
N GLN A 179 2.73 5.84 15.62
CA GLN A 179 2.55 7.26 15.95
C GLN A 179 1.43 7.39 16.99
N THR A 180 1.71 7.05 18.24
CA THR A 180 0.69 6.87 19.31
C THR A 180 -0.23 8.05 19.57
N THR A 181 0.16 9.27 19.19
CA THR A 181 -0.67 10.48 19.34
C THR A 181 -1.68 10.67 18.21
N LEU A 182 -1.60 9.90 17.12
CA LEU A 182 -2.52 10.00 16.00
C LEU A 182 -3.76 9.14 16.27
N ALA A 183 -4.89 9.79 16.53
CA ALA A 183 -6.17 9.13 16.77
C ALA A 183 -7.00 8.91 15.49
N HIS A 184 -6.58 9.47 14.36
CA HIS A 184 -7.36 9.44 13.13
C HIS A 184 -6.97 8.28 12.21
N PRO A 185 -7.96 7.63 11.58
CA PRO A 185 -7.74 6.49 10.71
C PRO A 185 -7.12 6.85 9.35
N ARG A 186 -6.44 5.87 8.74
CA ARG A 186 -5.91 5.93 7.37
C ARG A 186 -6.26 4.66 6.60
N ILE A 187 -6.65 4.82 5.33
CA ILE A 187 -6.74 3.71 4.37
C ILE A 187 -5.65 3.88 3.32
N SER A 188 -4.99 2.79 2.93
CA SER A 188 -4.14 2.75 1.73
C SER A 188 -4.61 1.69 0.75
N LEU A 189 -4.64 2.08 -0.53
CA LEU A 189 -5.00 1.23 -1.66
C LEU A 189 -3.71 0.91 -2.43
N THR A 190 -3.22 -0.33 -2.34
CA THR A 190 -1.98 -0.76 -3.01
C THR A 190 -2.31 -1.66 -4.21
N PHE A 191 -2.32 -1.09 -5.41
CA PHE A 191 -2.55 -1.80 -6.67
C PHE A 191 -1.28 -2.49 -7.15
N ARG A 192 -1.43 -3.73 -7.62
CA ARG A 192 -0.34 -4.57 -8.13
C ARG A 192 -0.79 -5.38 -9.34
N TYR A 193 0.19 -5.88 -10.08
CA TYR A 193 -0.02 -6.91 -11.10
C TYR A 193 0.66 -8.20 -10.65
N ILE A 194 -0.13 -9.25 -10.53
CA ILE A 194 0.33 -10.61 -10.24
C ILE A 194 0.50 -11.34 -11.56
N LEU A 195 1.70 -11.86 -11.81
CA LEU A 195 2.04 -12.65 -12.98
C LEU A 195 1.22 -13.95 -13.00
N PRO A 196 0.78 -14.40 -14.19
CA PRO A 196 0.23 -15.74 -14.33
C PRO A 196 1.22 -16.80 -13.85
N LYS A 197 0.74 -17.87 -13.21
CA LYS A 197 1.58 -19.02 -12.90
C LYS A 197 2.15 -19.58 -14.23
N PRO A 198 3.45 -19.92 -14.29
CA PRO A 198 3.98 -20.66 -15.43
C PRO A 198 3.15 -21.92 -15.64
N SER A 199 2.72 -22.16 -16.88
CA SER A 199 2.08 -23.41 -17.29
C SER A 199 3.07 -24.56 -17.26
#